data_AF-A0A0V0QPF7-F1
#
_entry.id   AF-A0A0V0QPF7-F1
#
_cell.length_a   1.000
_cell.length_b   1.000
_cell.length_c   1.000
_cell.angle_alpha   90.00
_cell.angle_beta   90.00
_cell.angle_gamma   90.00
#
_symmetry.space_group_name_H-M   'P 1'
#
loop_
_entity.id
_entity.type
_entity.pdbx_description
1 polymer ?
#
loop_
_entity_poly.entity_id
_entity_poly.type
_entity_poly.pdbx_seq_one_letter_code
_entity_poly.pdbx_strand_id
1 'polypeptide(L)'
;MGNQVTVIKNNTFRKNTNNLLNVPLSRVRDYHASFKSICDNFSMDLSEFEHIFGLSESAFVIWDTDNNGLIDSLELFSGITLFSDTKFEDKIRFLFDLFDFNELDSLALVDIEFMIYSCLSATQKIFSISQEEINTNDIQEFVNKTFNVDVRITVVKLLEQKSN
;
A
#
# COMPACT_ATOMS: atom_id res chain seq x y z
N MET A 1 -30.34 -7.15 2.57
CA MET A 1 -29.02 -7.35 1.95
C MET A 1 -28.93 -6.65 0.58
N GLY A 2 -29.12 -5.33 0.51
CA GLY A 2 -29.19 -4.63 -0.80
C GLY A 2 -28.77 -3.15 -0.80
N ASN A 3 -28.43 -2.57 0.35
CA ASN A 3 -28.13 -1.13 0.42
C ASN A 3 -26.65 -0.79 0.24
N GLN A 4 -25.72 -1.70 0.53
CA GLN A 4 -24.28 -1.40 0.35
C GLN A 4 -23.83 -1.46 -1.11
N VAL A 5 -24.37 -2.39 -1.92
CA VAL A 5 -24.04 -2.50 -3.36
C VAL A 5 -24.54 -1.28 -4.15
N THR A 6 -25.65 -0.67 -3.73
CA THR A 6 -26.23 0.51 -4.38
C THR A 6 -25.44 1.78 -4.04
N VAL A 7 -24.86 1.87 -2.84
CA VAL A 7 -23.97 2.97 -2.45
C VAL A 7 -22.67 2.94 -3.26
N ILE A 8 -22.13 1.74 -3.55
CA ILE A 8 -20.93 1.59 -4.38
C ILE A 8 -21.16 2.06 -5.83
N LYS A 9 -22.36 1.85 -6.40
CA LYS A 9 -22.68 2.30 -7.77
C LYS A 9 -22.92 3.80 -7.89
N ASN A 10 -23.33 4.47 -6.80
CA ASN A 10 -23.73 5.87 -6.81
C ASN A 10 -22.69 6.83 -6.23
N ASN A 11 -21.63 6.33 -5.58
CA ASN A 11 -20.50 7.17 -5.21
C ASN A 11 -19.63 7.43 -6.44
N THR A 12 -19.72 8.64 -6.96
CA THR A 12 -18.61 9.33 -7.61
C THR A 12 -17.46 9.45 -6.62
N PHE A 13 -16.76 8.36 -6.33
CA PHE A 13 -15.47 8.42 -5.67
C PHE A 13 -14.59 9.27 -6.58
N ARG A 14 -14.22 10.47 -6.13
CA ARG A 14 -13.21 11.25 -6.81
C ARG A 14 -11.93 10.44 -6.64
N LYS A 15 -11.53 9.71 -7.69
CA LYS A 15 -10.15 9.26 -7.79
C LYS A 15 -9.35 10.55 -7.75
N ASN A 16 -8.70 10.84 -6.63
CA ASN A 16 -7.78 11.96 -6.60
C ASN A 16 -6.81 11.72 -7.75
N THR A 17 -6.72 12.68 -8.67
CA THR A 17 -5.87 12.60 -9.85
C THR A 17 -4.43 12.77 -9.38
N ASN A 18 -3.93 11.76 -8.66
CA ASN A 18 -2.57 11.68 -8.22
C ASN A 18 -1.73 11.27 -9.43
N ASN A 19 -0.79 12.13 -9.82
CA ASN A 19 0.20 11.85 -10.87
C ASN A 19 1.08 10.62 -10.57
N LEU A 20 0.96 10.07 -9.35
CA LEU A 20 1.59 8.83 -8.90
C LEU A 20 0.83 7.56 -9.28
N LEU A 21 -0.41 7.66 -9.77
CA LEU A 21 -1.22 6.49 -10.14
C LEU A 21 -0.94 6.09 -11.60
N ASN A 22 -0.97 4.79 -11.88
CA ASN A 22 -0.67 4.20 -13.19
C ASN A 22 0.78 4.41 -13.69
N VAL A 23 1.73 4.62 -12.78
CA VAL A 23 3.16 4.61 -13.13
C VAL A 23 3.65 3.18 -13.36
N PRO A 24 4.67 2.96 -14.24
CA PRO A 24 5.26 1.65 -14.42
C PRO A 24 6.06 1.23 -13.17
N LEU A 25 6.15 -0.08 -12.91
CA LEU A 25 6.85 -0.58 -11.72
C LEU A 25 8.34 -0.19 -11.67
N SER A 26 9.00 0.00 -12.81
CA SER A 26 10.38 0.50 -12.85
C SER A 26 10.49 1.86 -12.17
N ARG A 27 9.53 2.76 -12.45
CA ARG A 27 9.47 4.09 -11.83
C ARG A 27 9.18 4.02 -10.34
N VAL A 28 8.33 3.08 -9.92
CA VAL A 28 8.08 2.83 -8.48
C VAL A 28 9.36 2.35 -7.78
N ARG A 29 10.14 1.47 -8.42
CA ARG A 29 11.45 1.03 -7.91
C ARG A 29 12.45 2.17 -7.82
N ASP A 30 12.48 3.07 -8.82
CA ASP A 30 13.33 4.26 -8.78
C ASP A 30 12.97 5.16 -7.58
N TYR A 31 11.67 5.42 -7.36
CA TYR A 31 11.22 6.20 -6.20
C TYR A 31 11.60 5.54 -4.88
N HIS A 32 11.48 4.22 -4.78
CA HIS A 32 11.83 3.48 -3.58
C HIS A 32 13.35 3.47 -3.32
N ALA A 33 14.17 3.42 -4.37
CA ALA A 33 15.61 3.55 -4.26
C ALA A 33 16.02 4.96 -3.79
N SER A 34 15.40 6.01 -4.33
CA SER A 34 15.59 7.38 -3.86
C SER A 34 15.17 7.54 -2.40
N PHE A 35 14.01 7.00 -2.02
CA PHE A 35 13.53 6.99 -0.63
C PHE A 35 14.55 6.36 0.32
N LYS A 36 15.04 5.15 0.02
CA LYS A 36 16.07 4.47 0.83
C LYS A 36 17.38 5.25 0.94
N SER A 37 17.66 6.16 0.01
CA SER A 37 18.89 6.96 0.00
C SER A 37 18.74 8.32 0.69
N ILE A 38 17.52 8.83 0.82
CA ILE A 38 17.24 10.20 1.29
C ILE A 38 16.65 10.17 2.70
N CYS A 39 15.73 9.26 2.94
CA CYS A 39 14.98 9.18 4.19
C CYS A 39 15.66 8.18 5.14
N ASP A 40 15.90 8.63 6.38
CA ASP A 40 16.48 7.80 7.44
C ASP A 40 15.41 6.99 8.20
N ASN A 41 14.13 7.24 7.91
CA ASN A 41 12.96 6.76 8.65
C ASN A 41 11.92 6.13 7.70
N PHE A 42 10.88 5.51 8.27
CA PHE A 42 9.70 5.02 7.49
C PHE A 42 8.68 6.12 7.19
N SER A 43 9.02 7.38 7.48
CA SER A 43 8.19 8.56 7.25
C SER A 43 8.86 9.52 6.30
N MET A 44 8.08 10.31 5.57
CA MET A 44 8.57 11.28 4.59
C MET A 44 7.95 12.65 4.82
N ASP A 45 8.77 13.69 4.96
CA ASP A 45 8.30 15.08 5.02
C ASP A 45 8.05 15.67 3.61
N LEU A 46 7.50 16.89 3.56
CA LEU A 46 7.18 17.55 2.29
C LEU A 46 8.42 17.77 1.41
N SER A 47 9.57 18.12 1.99
CA SER A 47 10.80 18.40 1.24
C SER A 47 11.36 17.11 0.62
N GLU A 48 11.35 16.01 1.38
CA GLU A 48 11.74 14.69 0.91
C GLU A 48 10.79 14.19 -0.18
N PHE A 49 9.48 14.39 -0.01
CA PHE A 49 8.46 14.04 -1.00
C PHE A 49 8.65 14.80 -2.32
N GLU A 50 8.88 16.11 -2.25
CA GLU A 50 9.18 16.93 -3.43
C GLU A 50 10.47 16.47 -4.11
N HIS A 51 11.51 16.11 -3.34
CA HIS A 51 12.78 15.64 -3.90
C HIS A 51 12.66 14.28 -4.60
N ILE A 52 11.91 13.34 -4.01
CA ILE A 52 11.78 11.97 -4.53
C ILE A 52 10.83 11.93 -5.75
N PHE A 53 9.67 12.59 -5.64
CA PHE A 53 8.61 12.46 -6.63
C PHE A 53 8.54 13.64 -7.61
N GLY A 54 9.12 14.81 -7.27
CA GLY A 54 9.01 16.02 -8.08
C GLY A 54 7.58 16.53 -8.19
N LEU A 55 6.75 16.29 -7.18
CA LEU A 55 5.33 16.63 -7.16
C LEU A 55 5.03 17.75 -6.18
N SER A 56 3.92 18.45 -6.39
CA SER A 56 3.49 19.56 -5.55
C SER A 56 2.89 19.13 -4.21
N GLU A 57 2.87 20.05 -3.26
CA GLU A 57 2.18 19.98 -1.96
C GLU A 57 0.75 19.43 -2.05
N SER A 58 0.01 19.70 -3.14
CA SER A 58 -1.34 19.15 -3.34
C SER A 58 -1.40 17.62 -3.37
N ALA A 59 -0.34 16.96 -3.86
CA ALA A 59 -0.22 15.51 -3.82
C ALA A 59 0.16 15.02 -2.41
N PHE A 60 0.98 15.79 -1.68
CA PHE A 60 1.38 15.51 -0.31
C PHE A 60 0.19 15.48 0.66
N VAL A 61 -0.70 16.49 0.58
CA VAL A 61 -1.89 16.63 1.44
C VAL A 61 -2.86 15.45 1.32
N ILE A 62 -2.86 14.71 0.20
CA ILE A 62 -3.71 13.52 0.06
C ILE A 62 -3.22 12.37 0.95
N TRP A 63 -1.92 12.33 1.25
CA TRP A 63 -1.28 11.27 2.02
C TRP A 63 -1.10 11.64 3.50
N ASP A 64 -0.84 12.91 3.80
CA ASP A 64 -0.79 13.49 5.15
C ASP A 64 -2.20 13.73 5.70
N THR A 65 -2.90 12.65 6.02
CA THR A 65 -4.31 12.70 6.43
C THR A 65 -4.54 13.27 7.82
N ASP A 66 -3.56 13.16 8.72
CA ASP A 66 -3.61 13.69 10.08
C ASP A 66 -2.97 15.09 10.21
N ASN A 67 -2.46 15.65 9.11
CA ASN A 67 -1.80 16.96 9.02
C ASN A 67 -0.64 17.09 10.03
N ASN A 68 0.10 15.99 10.22
CA ASN A 68 1.27 15.98 11.10
C ASN A 68 2.55 16.41 10.35
N GLY A 69 2.46 16.62 9.03
CA GLY A 69 3.57 17.01 8.18
C GLY A 69 4.44 15.84 7.73
N LEU A 70 4.00 14.60 7.91
CA LEU A 70 4.71 13.36 7.59
C LEU A 70 3.78 12.37 6.88
N ILE A 71 4.30 11.73 5.84
CA ILE A 71 3.63 10.63 5.13
C ILE A 71 4.20 9.29 5.59
N ASP A 72 3.34 8.32 5.86
CA ASP A 72 3.76 6.92 6.00
C ASP A 72 4.21 6.38 4.64
N SER A 73 5.50 6.04 4.56
CA SER A 73 6.12 5.60 3.31
C SER A 73 5.61 4.23 2.87
N LEU A 74 5.29 3.34 3.81
CA LEU A 74 4.78 2.00 3.50
C LEU A 74 3.39 2.08 2.89
N GLU A 75 2.54 2.96 3.41
CA GLU A 75 1.23 3.22 2.82
C GLU A 75 1.35 3.84 1.42
N LEU A 76 2.22 4.84 1.26
CA LEU A 76 2.47 5.48 -0.03
C LEU A 76 2.95 4.48 -1.08
N PHE A 77 4.02 3.72 -0.78
CA PHE A 77 4.58 2.73 -1.69
C PHE A 77 3.62 1.57 -1.98
N SER A 78 2.83 1.16 -0.98
CA SER A 78 1.77 0.15 -1.17
C SER A 78 0.70 0.66 -2.14
N GLY A 79 0.24 1.89 -1.97
CA GLY A 79 -0.76 2.51 -2.84
C GLY A 79 -0.28 2.67 -4.28
N ILE A 80 0.88 3.29 -4.50
CA ILE A 80 1.40 3.49 -5.87
C ILE A 80 1.69 2.15 -6.57
N THR A 81 2.10 1.12 -5.82
CA THR A 81 2.30 -0.23 -6.36
C THR A 81 0.97 -0.89 -6.74
N LEU A 82 -0.02 -0.84 -5.85
CA LEU A 82 -1.34 -1.42 -6.07
C LEU A 82 -2.02 -0.83 -7.32
N PHE A 83 -1.88 0.48 -7.50
CA PHE A 83 -2.41 1.22 -8.65
C PHE A 83 -1.40 1.45 -9.79
N SER A 84 -0.27 0.73 -9.79
CA SER A 84 0.68 0.76 -10.91
C SER A 84 0.12 0.05 -12.14
N ASP A 85 0.59 0.42 -13.33
CA ASP A 85 0.24 -0.24 -14.59
C ASP A 85 1.13 -1.47 -14.84
N THR A 86 0.99 -2.47 -13.97
CA THR A 86 1.83 -3.67 -13.98
C THR A 86 1.01 -4.93 -13.69
N LYS A 87 1.57 -6.10 -14.02
CA LYS A 87 0.95 -7.39 -13.70
C LYS A 87 0.85 -7.58 -12.19
N PHE A 88 -0.21 -8.27 -11.76
CA PHE A 88 -0.45 -8.60 -10.36
C PHE A 88 0.76 -9.27 -9.68
N GLU A 89 1.41 -10.22 -10.37
CA GLU A 89 2.57 -10.94 -9.83
C GLU A 89 3.74 -10.02 -9.51
N ASP A 90 3.98 -9.02 -10.35
CA ASP A 90 5.08 -8.07 -10.15
C ASP A 90 4.75 -7.06 -9.04
N LYS A 91 3.47 -6.70 -8.89
CA LYS A 91 2.98 -5.90 -7.75
C LYS A 91 3.22 -6.63 -6.43
N ILE A 92 2.81 -7.89 -6.36
CA ILE A 92 2.99 -8.73 -5.17
C ILE A 92 4.47 -8.90 -4.82
N ARG A 93 5.35 -9.13 -5.81
CA ARG A 93 6.79 -9.20 -5.58
C ARG A 93 7.34 -7.90 -4.97
N PHE A 94 6.94 -6.75 -5.52
CA PHE A 94 7.38 -5.48 -4.96
C PHE A 94 6.85 -5.25 -3.54
N LEU A 95 5.58 -5.55 -3.27
CA LEU A 95 5.03 -5.47 -1.91
C LEU A 95 5.74 -6.43 -0.96
N PHE A 96 6.06 -7.64 -1.41
CA PHE A 96 6.83 -8.59 -0.62
C PHE A 96 8.20 -8.01 -0.24
N ASP A 97 8.94 -7.48 -1.22
CA ASP A 97 10.24 -6.83 -0.99
C ASP A 97 10.13 -5.61 -0.05
N LEU A 98 9.00 -4.91 -0.07
CA LEU A 98 8.75 -3.72 0.75
C LEU A 98 8.50 -4.06 2.22
N PHE A 99 7.84 -5.19 2.51
CA PHE A 99 7.48 -5.62 3.86
C PHE A 99 8.42 -6.68 4.45
N ASP A 100 9.39 -7.20 3.67
CA ASP A 100 10.43 -8.09 4.18
C ASP A 100 11.55 -7.30 4.88
N PHE A 101 11.21 -6.68 6.01
CA PHE A 101 12.12 -5.82 6.77
C PHE A 101 13.37 -6.51 7.29
N ASN A 102 13.32 -7.83 7.45
CA ASN A 102 14.43 -8.63 7.97
C ASN A 102 15.26 -9.32 6.87
N GLU A 103 14.91 -9.13 5.59
CA GLU A 103 15.60 -9.70 4.44
C GLU A 103 15.78 -11.23 4.57
N LEU A 104 14.76 -11.91 5.10
CA LEU A 104 14.79 -13.37 5.28
C LEU A 104 14.07 -14.12 4.14
N ASP A 105 13.76 -13.42 3.04
CA ASP A 105 13.02 -13.93 1.87
C ASP A 105 11.69 -14.60 2.27
N SER A 106 11.13 -14.20 3.42
CA SER A 106 9.95 -14.80 4.01
C SER A 106 9.26 -13.85 5.01
N LEU A 107 7.95 -13.69 4.84
CA LEU A 107 7.13 -12.83 5.69
C LEU A 107 6.48 -13.63 6.82
N ALA A 108 6.44 -13.06 8.02
CA ALA A 108 5.58 -13.56 9.09
C ALA A 108 4.12 -13.13 8.85
N LEU A 109 3.17 -13.73 9.59
CA LEU A 109 1.75 -13.34 9.46
C LEU A 109 1.53 -11.87 9.80
N VAL A 110 2.18 -11.37 10.84
CA VAL A 110 2.16 -9.95 11.22
C VAL A 110 2.61 -9.02 10.09
N ASP A 111 3.63 -9.42 9.31
CA ASP A 111 4.12 -8.62 8.19
C ASP A 111 3.07 -8.59 7.05
N ILE A 112 2.35 -9.70 6.83
CA ILE A 112 1.27 -9.78 5.84
C ILE A 112 0.02 -9.02 6.29
N GLU A 113 -0.35 -9.11 7.56
CA GLU A 113 -1.43 -8.31 8.15
C GLU A 113 -1.15 -6.83 7.94
N PHE A 114 0.08 -6.40 8.21
CA PHE A 114 0.51 -5.03 8.03
C PHE A 114 0.54 -4.61 6.55
N MET A 115 1.03 -5.48 5.66
CA MET A 115 0.98 -5.27 4.21
C MET A 115 -0.44 -5.04 3.69
N ILE A 116 -1.41 -5.87 4.12
CA ILE A 116 -2.82 -5.74 3.74
C ILE A 116 -3.40 -4.43 4.30
N TYR A 117 -3.11 -4.12 5.57
CA TYR A 117 -3.53 -2.87 6.20
C TYR A 117 -3.05 -1.65 5.42
N SER A 118 -1.75 -1.57 5.08
CA SER A 118 -1.19 -0.45 4.31
C SER A 118 -1.81 -0.33 2.91
N CYS A 119 -2.12 -1.46 2.25
CA CYS A 119 -2.82 -1.45 0.96
C CYS A 119 -4.25 -0.89 1.06
N LEU A 120 -4.98 -1.28 2.12
CA LEU A 120 -6.34 -0.80 2.36
C LEU A 120 -6.35 0.68 2.74
N SER A 121 -5.45 1.10 3.63
CA SER A 121 -5.29 2.50 4.05
C SER A 121 -4.99 3.39 2.85
N ALA A 122 -4.00 3.01 2.03
CA ALA A 122 -3.67 3.73 0.81
C ALA A 122 -4.85 3.81 -0.17
N THR A 123 -5.63 2.73 -0.29
CA THR A 123 -6.82 2.71 -1.14
C THR A 123 -7.90 3.67 -0.64
N GLN A 124 -8.16 3.70 0.67
CA GLN A 124 -9.10 4.65 1.28
C GLN A 124 -8.67 6.10 1.02
N LYS A 125 -7.38 6.42 1.21
CA LYS A 125 -6.81 7.75 0.92
C LYS A 125 -6.98 8.16 -0.54
N ILE A 126 -6.66 7.26 -1.49
CA ILE A 126 -6.74 7.52 -2.93
C ILE A 126 -8.17 7.79 -3.42
N PHE A 127 -9.15 7.04 -2.89
CA PHE A 127 -10.56 7.19 -3.28
C PHE A 127 -11.33 8.18 -2.40
N SER A 128 -10.67 8.78 -1.40
CA SER A 128 -11.31 9.66 -0.41
C SER A 128 -12.56 9.01 0.20
N ILE A 129 -12.49 7.71 0.46
CA ILE A 129 -13.55 6.98 1.15
C ILE A 129 -13.49 7.45 2.61
N SER A 130 -14.66 7.71 3.20
CA SER A 130 -14.77 8.00 4.63
C SER A 130 -13.87 7.04 5.40
N GLN A 131 -12.99 7.58 6.25
CA GLN A 131 -12.06 6.85 7.11
C GLN A 131 -12.85 6.04 8.17
N GLU A 132 -13.69 5.10 7.73
CA GLU A 132 -14.10 4.03 8.62
C GLU A 132 -12.82 3.28 8.98
N GLU A 133 -12.56 3.19 10.28
CA GLU A 133 -11.39 2.50 10.80
C GLU A 133 -11.33 1.12 10.17
N ILE A 134 -10.22 0.83 9.51
CA ILE A 134 -9.96 -0.49 8.96
C ILE A 134 -9.95 -1.45 10.14
N ASN A 135 -10.91 -2.38 10.17
CA ASN A 135 -11.01 -3.34 11.24
C ASN A 135 -9.86 -4.34 11.15
N THR A 136 -8.87 -4.17 12.03
CA THR A 136 -7.68 -5.03 12.10
C THR A 136 -8.02 -6.47 12.46
N ASN A 137 -9.13 -6.71 13.18
CA ASN A 137 -9.57 -8.06 13.51
C ASN A 137 -10.01 -8.82 12.26
N ASP A 138 -10.67 -8.16 11.30
CA ASP A 138 -11.10 -8.79 10.06
C ASP A 138 -9.88 -9.17 9.20
N ILE A 139 -8.84 -8.32 9.18
CA ILE A 139 -7.58 -8.63 8.50
C ILE A 139 -6.90 -9.82 9.17
N GLN A 140 -6.79 -9.81 10.50
CA GLN A 140 -6.18 -10.89 11.26
C GLN A 140 -6.93 -12.22 11.07
N GLU A 141 -8.26 -12.21 11.12
CA GLU A 141 -9.07 -13.40 10.85
C GLU A 141 -8.87 -13.90 9.41
N PHE A 142 -8.84 -12.99 8.44
CA PHE A 142 -8.59 -13.33 7.04
C PHE A 142 -7.20 -13.96 6.83
N VAL A 143 -6.16 -13.39 7.43
CA VAL A 143 -4.78 -13.90 7.32
C VAL A 143 -4.68 -15.26 8.00
N ASN A 144 -5.19 -15.43 9.22
CA ASN A 144 -5.16 -16.70 9.94
C ASN A 144 -5.97 -17.81 9.26
N LYS A 145 -7.03 -17.46 8.52
CA LYS A 145 -7.81 -18.41 7.74
C LYS A 145 -7.11 -18.83 6.45
N THR A 146 -6.38 -17.90 5.83
CA THR A 146 -5.70 -18.11 4.54
C THR A 146 -4.34 -18.79 4.74
N PHE A 147 -3.68 -18.53 5.86
CA PHE A 147 -2.32 -18.90 6.13
C PHE A 147 -2.16 -19.55 7.50
N ASN A 148 -1.19 -20.46 7.63
CA ASN A 148 -0.93 -21.16 8.89
C ASN A 148 -0.01 -20.34 9.80
N VAL A 149 -0.36 -20.24 11.08
CA VAL A 149 0.23 -19.32 12.07
C VAL A 149 1.74 -19.53 12.28
N ASP A 150 2.21 -20.76 12.17
CA ASP A 150 3.60 -21.13 12.48
C ASP A 150 4.52 -21.11 11.25
N VAL A 151 4.04 -20.70 10.08
CA VAL A 151 4.80 -20.81 8.82
C VAL A 151 5.06 -19.42 8.25
N ARG A 152 6.34 -19.06 8.12
CA ARG A 152 6.75 -17.90 7.31
C ARG A 152 6.47 -18.18 5.84
N ILE A 153 5.97 -17.17 5.14
CA ILE A 153 5.44 -17.30 3.78
C ILE A 153 6.43 -16.70 2.81
N THR A 154 6.80 -17.47 1.80
CA THR A 154 7.62 -17.00 0.69
C THR A 154 6.74 -16.40 -0.40
N VAL A 155 7.32 -15.54 -1.24
CA VAL A 155 6.60 -14.92 -2.36
C VAL A 155 5.94 -15.94 -3.29
N VAL A 156 6.56 -17.12 -3.48
CA VAL A 156 6.01 -18.21 -4.30
C VAL A 156 4.70 -18.72 -3.71
N LYS A 157 4.68 -19.02 -2.41
CA LYS A 157 3.47 -19.47 -1.71
C LYS A 157 2.37 -18.40 -1.75
N LEU A 158 2.73 -17.13 -1.66
CA LEU A 158 1.78 -16.03 -1.70
C LEU A 158 1.14 -15.88 -3.10
N LEU A 159 1.90 -16.16 -4.17
CA LEU A 159 1.40 -16.16 -5.55
C LEU A 159 0.59 -17.42 -5.90
N GLU A 160 0.92 -18.59 -5.35
CA GLU A 160 0.20 -19.85 -5.58
C GLU A 160 -1.25 -19.83 -5.06
N GLN A 161 -1.55 -19.01 -4.05
CA GLN A 161 -2.91 -18.82 -3.52
C GLN A 161 -3.87 -18.18 -4.54
N LYS A 162 -3.38 -17.67 -5.67
CA LYS A 162 -4.20 -17.16 -6.80
C LYS A 162 -4.96 -18.28 -7.55
N SER A 163 -4.52 -19.53 -7.42
CA SER A 163 -4.98 -20.65 -8.27
C SER A 163 -6.17 -21.45 -7.73
N ASN A 164 -6.79 -21.06 -6.61
CA ASN A 164 -8.00 -21.71 -6.07
C ASN A 164 -9.24 -20.82 -6.16
#